data_AF-A0A3M2H3X5-F1
#
_entry.id   AF-A0A3M2H3X5-F1
#
_cell.length_a   1.000
_cell.length_b   1.000
_cell.length_c   1.000
_cell.angle_alpha   90.00
_cell.angle_beta   90.00
_cell.angle_gamma   90.00
#
_symmetry.space_group_name_H-M   'P 1'
#
loop_
_entity.id
_entity.type
_entity.pdbx_description
1 polymer ?
#
loop_
_entity_poly.entity_id
_entity_poly.type
_entity_poly.pdbx_seq_one_letter_code
_entity_poly.pdbx_strand_id
1 'polypeptide(L)' 'MQVYNSETLANKNVLLSKDRRPPDKLEVLEDRIVVYSRDEILEIPINSMRAKALLDRLSYGGELTQEIYI' A
#
# COMPACT_ATOMS: atom_id res chain seq x y z
N MET A 1 2.87 7.82 -12.63
CA MET A 1 2.18 7.96 -11.34
C MET A 1 1.00 7.02 -11.31
N GLN A 2 0.98 6.08 -10.37
CA GLN A 2 -0.16 5.18 -10.15
C GLN A 2 -0.82 5.54 -8.81
N VAL A 3 -2.15 5.49 -8.75
CA VAL A 3 -2.92 5.83 -7.55
C VAL A 3 -3.89 4.72 -7.26
N TYR A 4 -3.88 4.24 -6.01
CA TYR A 4 -4.76 3.21 -5.50
C TYR A 4 -5.66 3.80 -4.43
N ASN A 5 -6.96 3.55 -4.55
CA ASN A 5 -7.95 3.96 -3.56
C ASN A 5 -8.08 2.90 -2.45
N SER A 6 -8.73 3.28 -1.35
CA SER A 6 -8.96 2.40 -0.21
C SER A 6 -9.63 1.07 -0.58
N GLU A 7 -10.60 1.07 -1.50
CA GLU A 7 -11.26 -0.17 -1.97
C GLU A 7 -10.29 -1.14 -2.65
N THR A 8 -9.41 -0.63 -3.52
CA THR A 8 -8.40 -1.46 -4.18
C THR A 8 -7.40 -1.99 -3.16
N LEU A 9 -6.99 -1.17 -2.20
CA LEU A 9 -6.06 -1.57 -1.14
C LEU A 9 -6.68 -2.62 -0.21
N ALA A 10 -7.96 -2.49 0.12
CA ALA A 10 -8.72 -3.48 0.89
C ALA A 10 -8.77 -4.82 0.14
N ASN A 11 -9.12 -4.80 -1.14
CA ASN A 11 -9.16 -6.01 -1.98
C ASN A 11 -7.79 -6.69 -2.12
N LYS A 12 -6.70 -5.91 -2.06
CA LYS A 12 -5.33 -6.41 -2.10
C LYS A 12 -4.78 -6.80 -0.72
N ASN A 13 -5.60 -6.74 0.34
CA ASN A 13 -5.22 -7.01 1.72
C ASN A 13 -4.00 -6.18 2.18
N VAL A 14 -3.97 -4.91 1.77
CA VAL A 14 -2.97 -3.91 2.16
C VAL A 14 -3.53 -3.12 3.32
N LEU A 15 -2.99 -3.34 4.53
CA LEU A 15 -3.52 -2.80 5.77
C LEU A 15 -2.45 -2.00 6.54
N LEU A 16 -2.89 -1.03 7.33
CA LEU A 16 -2.05 -0.29 8.27
C LEU A 16 -1.80 -1.15 9.51
N SER A 17 -0.56 -1.22 9.97
CA SER A 17 -0.14 -2.02 11.14
C SER A 17 -0.88 -1.64 12.42
N LYS A 18 -1.21 -0.35 12.56
CA LYS A 18 -1.79 0.24 13.77
C LYS A 18 -3.23 -0.22 14.02
N ASP A 19 -4.06 -0.17 12.98
CA ASP A 19 -5.52 -0.34 13.10
C ASP A 19 -6.09 -1.46 12.23
N ARG A 20 -5.23 -2.19 11.49
CA ARG A 20 -5.62 -3.24 10.52
C ARG A 20 -6.64 -2.78 9.49
N ARG A 21 -6.61 -1.49 9.15
CA ARG A 21 -7.49 -0.89 8.14
C ARG A 21 -6.71 -0.59 6.88
N PRO A 22 -7.32 -0.69 5.70
CA PRO A 22 -6.68 -0.23 4.48
C PRO A 22 -6.39 1.28 4.58
N PRO A 23 -5.29 1.76 3.99
CA PRO A 23 -5.07 3.19 3.85
C PRO A 23 -6.20 3.83 3.04
N ASP A 24 -6.41 5.13 3.19
CA ASP A 24 -7.41 5.87 2.41
C ASP A 24 -6.96 5.99 0.94
N LYS A 25 -5.65 6.19 0.74
CA LYS A 25 -5.04 6.35 -0.58
C LYS A 25 -3.58 5.90 -0.55
N LEU A 26 -3.12 5.34 -1.67
CA LEU A 26 -1.71 5.05 -1.90
C LEU A 26 -1.30 5.60 -3.27
N GLU A 27 -0.24 6.38 -3.30
CA GLU A 27 0.33 6.96 -4.51
C GLU A 27 1.72 6.38 -4.74
N VAL A 28 1.94 5.81 -5.92
CA VAL A 28 3.25 5.36 -6.36
C VAL A 28 3.84 6.45 -7.25
N LEU A 29 4.84 7.15 -6.72
CA LEU A 29 5.68 8.13 -7.42
C LEU A 29 6.96 7.46 -7.93
N GLU A 30 7.77 8.19 -8.69
CA GLU A 30 9.01 7.64 -9.29
C GLU A 30 10.08 7.34 -8.24
N ASP A 31 10.13 8.10 -7.15
CA ASP A 31 11.15 8.02 -6.09
C ASP A 31 10.63 7.41 -4.78
N ARG A 32 9.31 7.43 -4.55
CA ARG A 32 8.68 7.00 -3.30
C ARG A 32 7.23 6.51 -3.49
N ILE A 33 6.72 5.82 -2.49
CA ILE A 33 5.32 5.49 -2.32
C ILE A 33 4.79 6.33 -1.16
N VAL A 34 3.72 7.08 -1.39
CA VAL A 34 3.05 7.88 -0.37
C VAL A 34 1.76 7.20 0.03
N VAL A 35 1.64 6.87 1.30
CA VAL A 35 0.47 6.21 1.89
C VAL A 35 -0.25 7.22 2.76
N TYR A 36 -1.48 7.53 2.38
CA TYR A 36 -2.34 8.45 3.13
C TYR A 36 -3.28 7.64 4.00
N SER A 37 -3.27 7.95 5.29
CA SER A 37 -4.25 7.50 6.27
C SER A 37 -4.90 8.71 6.94
N ARG A 38 -6.03 8.50 7.63
CA ARG A 38 -6.69 9.56 8.40
C ARG A 38 -5.79 10.22 9.43
N ASP A 39 -4.88 9.46 10.03
CA ASP A 39 -4.07 9.89 11.15
C ASP A 39 -2.68 10.39 10.73
N GLU A 40 -2.14 9.87 9.63
CA GLU A 40 -0.77 10.16 9.17
C GLU A 40 -0.55 9.92 7.68
N ILE A 41 0.52 10.54 7.15
CA ILE A 41 1.04 10.31 5.81
C ILE A 41 2.39 9.63 5.95
N LEU A 42 2.53 8.44 5.36
CA LEU A 42 3.76 7.65 5.37
C LEU A 42 4.42 7.71 3.99
N GLU A 43 5.71 8.04 3.97
CA GLU A 43 6.52 8.04 2.76
C GLU A 43 7.51 6.89 2.78
N ILE A 44 7.43 6.01 1.79
CA ILE A 44 8.26 4.82 1.67
C ILE A 44 9.15 4.97 0.44
N PRO A 45 10.48 5.03 0.58
CA PRO A 45 11.38 5.11 -0.57
C PRO A 45 11.18 3.93 -1.52
N ILE A 46 11.12 4.18 -2.83
CA ILE A 46 10.84 3.15 -3.85
C ILE A 46 11.89 2.03 -3.86
N ASN A 47 13.13 2.38 -3.48
CA ASN A 47 14.28 1.46 -3.43
C ASN A 47 14.31 0.61 -2.15
N SER A 48 13.33 0.74 -1.26
CA SER A 48 13.25 -0.06 -0.03
C SER A 48 12.64 -1.44 -0.29
N MET A 49 13.00 -2.44 0.52
CA MET A 49 12.35 -3.76 0.46
C MET A 49 10.84 -3.67 0.69
N ARG A 50 10.40 -2.69 1.50
CA ARG A 50 8.99 -2.47 1.82
C ARG A 50 8.21 -2.01 0.59
N ALA A 51 8.76 -1.07 -0.18
CA ALA A 51 8.17 -0.63 -1.44
C ALA A 51 8.08 -1.78 -2.44
N LYS A 52 9.14 -2.59 -2.56
CA LYS A 52 9.13 -3.77 -3.46
C LYS A 52 8.01 -4.76 -3.10
N ALA A 53 7.88 -5.11 -1.83
CA ALA A 53 6.81 -6.00 -1.36
C ALA A 53 5.40 -5.43 -1.63
N LEU A 54 5.22 -4.13 -1.45
CA LEU A 54 3.95 -3.45 -1.77
C LEU A 54 3.64 -3.50 -3.27
N LEU A 55 4.61 -3.20 -4.13
CA LEU A 55 4.42 -3.20 -5.57
C LEU A 55 4.14 -4.59 -6.12
N ASP A 56 4.87 -5.60 -5.65
CA ASP A 56 4.61 -7.00 -6.00
C ASP A 56 3.16 -7.38 -5.62
N ARG A 57 2.70 -6.92 -4.46
CA ARG A 57 1.33 -7.18 -4.01
C ARG A 57 0.26 -6.47 -4.84
N LEU A 58 0.49 -5.21 -5.16
CA LEU A 58 -0.44 -4.41 -5.97
C LEU A 58 -0.52 -4.96 -7.41
N SER A 59 0.59 -5.48 -7.93
CA SER A 59 0.69 -6.07 -9.26
C SER A 59 0.15 -7.50 -9.35
N TYR A 60 0.01 -8.19 -8.21
CA TYR A 60 -0.47 -9.57 -8.19
C TYR A 60 -1.96 -9.65 -8.54
N GLY A 61 -2.31 -10.35 -9.63
CA GLY A 61 -3.67 -10.46 -10.16
C GLY A 61 -4.53 -11.58 -9.58
N GLY A 62 -4.00 -12.41 -8.68
CA GLY A 62 -4.73 -13.52 -8.05
C GLY A 62 -5.39 -13.16 -6.71
N GLU A 63 -6.15 -14.10 -6.15
CA GLU A 63 -6.67 -13.98 -4.78
C GLU A 63 -5.54 -14.03 -3.76
N LEU A 64 -5.54 -13.04 -2.87
CA LEU A 64 -4.50 -12.87 -1.86
C LEU A 64 -5.11 -13.13 -0.49
N THR A 65 -4.83 -14.29 0.10
CA THR A 65 -5.35 -14.69 1.40
C THR A 65 -4.56 -14.14 2.59
N GLN A 66 -3.34 -13.65 2.35
CA GLN A 66 -2.48 -13.10 3.41
C GLN A 66 -2.64 -11.58 3.53
N GLU A 67 -2.50 -11.05 4.73
CA GLU A 67 -2.47 -9.61 5.01
C GLU A 67 -1.04 -9.08 4.90
N ILE A 68 -0.85 -7.88 4.34
CA ILE A 68 0.43 -7.16 4.42
C ILE A 68 0.25 -5.85 5.16
N TYR A 69 1.23 -5.54 6.00
CA TYR A 69 1.16 -4.43 6.95
C TYR A 69 2.15 -3.31 6.59
N ILE A 70 1.60 -2.10 6.46
CA ILE A 70 2.32 -0.83 6.27
C ILE A 70 2.46 -0.08 7.59
#